data_AF-A0A6M4P7N8-F1
#
_entry.id   AF-A0A6M4P7N8-F1
#
_cell.length_a   1.000
_cell.length_b   1.000
_cell.length_c   1.000
_cell.angle_alpha   90.00
_cell.angle_beta   90.00
_cell.angle_gamma   90.00
#
_symmetry.space_group_name_H-M   'P 1'
#
loop_
_entity.id
_entity.type
_entity.pdbx_description
1 polymer ?
#
loop_
_entity_poly.entity_id
_entity_poly.type
_entity_poly.pdbx_seq_one_letter_code
_entity_poly.pdbx_strand_id
1 'polypeptide(L)'
;MSIVIIGCSSSDKDEMYGVGYIVVNEQTWNENYTTPYPFTVPEGEIGCASNFTFGREVYFNPKGYTDESYIGTPLNESAVEGVKLGGTASNVPYSVKEGADLNEAVRIGLKVCDEQEDRLANY
;
A
#
# COMPACT_ATOMS: atom_id res chain seq x y z
N MET A 1 -41.35 -2.18 -24.95
CA MET A 1 -40.59 -0.96 -24.66
C MET A 1 -39.85 -1.23 -23.36
N SER A 2 -38.67 -1.84 -23.46
CA SER A 2 -37.91 -2.31 -22.30
C SER A 2 -36.94 -1.21 -21.89
N ILE A 3 -37.10 -0.72 -20.67
CA ILE A 3 -36.21 0.26 -20.06
C ILE A 3 -34.97 -0.51 -19.62
N VAL A 4 -33.87 -0.34 -20.36
CA VAL A 4 -32.55 -0.76 -19.92
C VAL A 4 -32.13 0.23 -18.84
N ILE A 5 -32.19 -0.19 -17.58
CA ILE A 5 -31.58 0.56 -16.49
C ILE A 5 -30.08 0.29 -16.60
N ILE A 6 -29.36 1.22 -17.23
CA ILE A 6 -27.91 1.30 -17.10
C ILE A 6 -27.69 1.73 -15.64
N GLY A 7 -27.53 0.76 -14.75
CA GLY A 7 -26.91 1.02 -13.47
C GLY A 7 -25.49 1.45 -13.76
N CYS A 8 -25.21 2.75 -13.62
CA CYS A 8 -23.86 3.18 -13.32
C CYS A 8 -23.43 2.33 -12.13
N SER A 9 -22.44 1.46 -12.31
CA SER A 9 -21.69 0.96 -11.16
C SER A 9 -21.11 2.21 -10.53
N SER A 10 -21.69 2.64 -9.41
CA SER A 10 -20.96 3.41 -8.44
C SER A 10 -19.68 2.61 -8.21
N SER A 11 -18.56 3.12 -8.70
CA SER A 11 -17.28 2.72 -8.13
C SER A 11 -17.43 3.10 -6.67
N ASP A 12 -17.74 2.12 -5.83
CA ASP A 12 -17.74 2.24 -4.40
C ASP A 12 -16.30 2.64 -4.06
N LYS A 13 -16.06 3.95 -4.00
CA LYS A 13 -14.89 4.58 -3.42
C LYS A 13 -15.03 4.66 -1.90
N ASP A 14 -15.92 3.84 -1.34
CA ASP A 14 -16.11 3.67 0.07
C ASP A 14 -15.07 2.66 0.59
N GLU A 15 -14.17 3.21 1.41
CA GLU A 15 -13.69 2.53 2.62
C GLU A 15 -12.84 1.26 2.46
N MET A 16 -11.68 1.36 1.80
CA MET A 16 -10.60 0.37 2.04
C MET A 16 -9.48 0.90 2.94
N TYR A 17 -9.63 2.09 3.50
CA TYR A 17 -8.66 2.72 4.41
C TYR A 17 -8.74 2.18 5.86
N GLY A 18 -9.55 1.14 6.11
CA GLY A 18 -9.80 0.57 7.44
C GLY A 18 -9.01 -0.69 7.81
N VAL A 19 -8.16 -1.21 6.93
CA VAL A 19 -7.48 -2.51 7.11
C VAL A 19 -5.97 -2.42 7.33
N GLY A 20 -5.44 -1.21 7.55
CA GLY A 20 -4.00 -0.99 7.76
C GLY A 20 -3.15 -1.08 6.49
N TYR A 21 -3.82 -1.19 5.34
CA TYR A 21 -3.23 -1.16 4.01
C TYR A 21 -4.22 -0.60 2.99
N ILE A 22 -3.74 -0.29 1.79
CA ILE A 22 -4.56 0.00 0.60
C ILE A 22 -4.19 -0.93 -0.55
N VAL A 23 -5.18 -1.35 -1.35
CA VAL A 23 -4.92 -2.11 -2.57
C VAL A 23 -4.59 -1.13 -3.70
N VAL A 24 -3.51 -1.42 -4.42
CA VAL A 24 -3.05 -0.63 -5.58
C VAL A 24 -3.00 -1.53 -6.81
N ASN A 25 -3.44 -1.00 -7.95
CA ASN A 25 -3.51 -1.72 -9.21
C ASN A 25 -2.96 -0.86 -10.35
N GLU A 26 -2.19 -1.46 -11.26
CA GLU A 26 -1.56 -0.75 -12.38
C GLU A 26 -2.57 -0.07 -13.31
N GLN A 27 -3.74 -0.69 -13.55
CA GLN A 27 -4.76 -0.18 -14.47
C GLN A 27 -5.43 1.09 -13.95
N THR A 28 -5.65 1.17 -12.64
CA THR A 28 -6.37 2.28 -12.00
C THR A 28 -5.45 3.30 -11.34
N TRP A 29 -4.15 3.02 -11.26
CA TRP A 29 -3.17 3.91 -10.62
C TRP A 29 -3.20 5.32 -11.21
N ASN A 30 -3.13 5.44 -12.54
CA ASN A 30 -3.10 6.73 -13.24
C ASN A 30 -4.43 7.50 -13.16
N GLU A 31 -5.53 6.86 -12.74
CA GLU A 31 -6.80 7.55 -12.49
C GLU A 31 -6.79 8.30 -11.15
N ASN A 32 -5.93 7.85 -10.22
CA ASN A 32 -5.88 8.34 -8.85
C ASN A 32 -4.59 9.11 -8.55
N TYR A 33 -3.53 8.90 -9.33
CA TYR A 33 -2.18 9.39 -9.07
C TYR A 33 -1.49 9.90 -10.34
N THR A 34 -0.53 10.80 -10.17
CA THR A 34 0.15 11.51 -11.28
C THR A 34 1.48 10.88 -11.69
N THR A 35 2.01 9.95 -10.90
CA THR A 35 3.25 9.24 -11.19
C THR A 35 2.97 7.90 -11.88
N PRO A 36 3.92 7.31 -12.62
CA PRO A 36 3.77 5.94 -13.13
C PRO A 36 3.65 4.91 -12.00
N TYR A 37 2.88 3.85 -12.24
CA TYR A 37 2.76 2.73 -11.29
C TYR A 37 4.13 2.07 -11.04
N PRO A 38 4.64 2.07 -9.79
CA PRO A 38 6.05 1.76 -9.53
C PRO A 38 6.35 0.27 -9.37
N PHE A 39 5.34 -0.59 -9.27
CA PHE A 39 5.54 -2.01 -8.94
C PHE A 39 5.57 -2.91 -10.16
N THR A 40 6.32 -4.02 -10.10
CA THR A 40 6.49 -4.96 -11.22
C THR A 40 5.33 -5.96 -11.38
N VAL A 41 4.43 -6.03 -10.40
CA VAL A 41 3.23 -6.86 -10.42
C VAL A 41 1.99 -5.98 -10.67
N PRO A 42 0.93 -6.48 -11.31
CA PRO A 42 -0.23 -5.66 -11.67
C PRO A 42 -1.07 -5.19 -10.47
N GLU A 43 -0.96 -5.85 -9.32
CA GLU A 43 -1.76 -5.56 -8.12
C GLU A 43 -0.99 -5.95 -6.84
N GLY A 44 -1.20 -5.18 -5.77
CA GLY A 44 -0.69 -5.47 -4.44
C GLY A 44 -1.25 -4.53 -3.39
N GLU A 45 -0.65 -4.55 -2.21
CA GLU A 45 -1.07 -3.78 -1.04
C GLU A 45 0.07 -2.88 -0.58
N ILE A 46 -0.23 -1.60 -0.34
CA ILE A 46 0.67 -0.70 0.39
C ILE A 46 0.18 -0.64 1.84
N GLY A 47 0.99 -1.16 2.75
CA GLY A 47 0.69 -1.20 4.17
C GLY A 47 1.57 -0.25 4.98
N CYS A 48 1.12 0.04 6.19
CA CYS A 48 1.92 0.78 7.17
C CYS A 48 2.07 0.03 8.48
N ALA A 49 3.29 0.06 9.02
CA ALA A 49 3.59 -0.25 10.41
C ALA A 49 4.21 0.98 11.11
N SER A 50 4.10 1.07 12.43
CA SER A 50 4.74 2.13 13.21
C SER A 50 5.79 1.54 14.15
N ASN A 51 6.97 2.14 14.14
CA ASN A 51 8.09 1.79 15.00
C ASN A 51 8.51 3.01 15.81
N PHE A 52 8.63 2.86 17.13
CA PHE A 52 8.98 3.97 18.03
C PHE A 52 10.37 4.56 17.74
N THR A 53 11.30 3.77 17.23
CA THR A 53 12.69 4.19 16.98
C THR A 53 12.87 4.82 15.60
N PHE A 54 12.26 4.25 14.56
CA PHE A 54 12.48 4.66 13.17
C PHE A 54 11.32 5.42 12.54
N GLY A 55 10.18 5.49 13.22
CA GLY A 55 8.98 6.15 12.75
C GLY A 55 8.07 5.21 11.95
N ARG A 56 7.30 5.80 11.03
CA ARG A 56 6.30 5.11 10.21
C ARG A 56 6.98 4.38 9.05
N GLU A 57 6.78 3.08 8.98
CA GLU A 57 7.38 2.16 8.03
C GLU A 57 6.35 1.81 6.94
N VAL A 58 6.68 2.06 5.67
CA VAL A 58 5.79 1.77 4.56
C VAL A 58 6.32 0.58 3.76
N TYR A 59 5.44 -0.39 3.50
CA TYR A 59 5.78 -1.62 2.79
C TYR A 59 4.84 -1.86 1.61
N PHE A 60 5.35 -2.53 0.58
CA PHE A 60 4.55 -3.10 -0.50
C PHE A 60 4.53 -4.63 -0.44
N ASN A 61 3.33 -5.20 -0.50
CA ASN A 61 3.10 -6.63 -0.59
C ASN A 61 2.41 -6.95 -1.94
N PRO A 62 3.02 -7.75 -2.83
CA PRO A 62 2.33 -8.26 -4.01
C PRO A 62 1.06 -9.02 -3.61
N LYS A 63 0.02 -8.98 -4.47
CA LYS A 63 -1.19 -9.76 -4.23
C LYS A 63 -0.87 -11.25 -4.01
N GLY A 64 -1.39 -11.80 -2.91
CA GLY A 64 -1.14 -13.19 -2.49
C GLY A 64 0.09 -13.37 -1.60
N TYR A 65 0.80 -12.30 -1.25
CA TYR A 65 1.95 -12.29 -0.33
C TYR A 65 1.69 -11.36 0.86
N THR A 66 0.53 -11.51 1.49
CA THR A 66 0.00 -10.52 2.47
C THR A 66 -0.19 -11.10 3.87
N ASP A 67 0.05 -12.39 4.07
CA ASP A 67 0.05 -12.99 5.41
C ASP A 67 1.32 -12.69 6.20
N GLU A 68 1.30 -12.99 7.51
CA GLU A 68 2.38 -12.69 8.46
C GLU A 68 3.71 -13.42 8.19
N SER A 69 3.73 -14.41 7.28
CA SER A 69 4.97 -15.09 6.88
C SER A 69 5.79 -14.27 5.87
N TYR A 70 5.19 -13.23 5.29
CA TYR A 70 5.82 -12.37 4.31
C TYR A 70 6.24 -11.03 4.90
N ILE A 71 7.42 -10.60 4.49
CA ILE A 71 7.97 -9.28 4.77
C ILE A 71 7.97 -8.54 3.45
N GLY A 72 7.10 -7.55 3.37
CA GLY A 72 6.93 -6.71 2.20
C GLY A 72 8.20 -5.95 1.84
N THR A 73 8.20 -5.41 0.62
CA THR A 73 9.29 -4.57 0.17
C THR A 73 9.24 -3.22 0.88
N PRO A 74 10.32 -2.82 1.59
CA PRO A 74 10.37 -1.52 2.25
C PRO A 74 10.39 -0.40 1.21
N LEU A 75 9.53 0.60 1.39
CA LEU A 75 9.39 1.73 0.45
C LEU A 75 10.04 3.03 0.95
N ASN A 76 10.28 3.15 2.26
CA ASN A 76 10.93 4.31 2.87
C ASN A 76 12.09 3.90 3.80
N GLU A 77 12.91 4.87 4.20
CA GLU A 77 14.09 4.63 5.04
C GLU A 77 13.73 3.97 6.38
N SER A 78 12.62 4.39 7.00
CA SER A 78 12.12 3.78 8.24
C SER A 78 11.87 2.28 8.09
N ALA A 79 11.22 1.84 7.01
CA ALA A 79 10.99 0.43 6.73
C ALA A 79 12.30 -0.33 6.46
N VAL A 80 13.27 0.30 5.80
CA VAL A 80 14.60 -0.29 5.58
C VAL A 80 15.31 -0.51 6.93
N GLU A 81 15.28 0.46 7.83
CA GLU A 81 15.89 0.32 9.16
C GLU A 81 15.14 -0.67 10.06
N GLY A 82 13.80 -0.71 9.97
CA GLY A 82 12.97 -1.69 10.68
C GLY A 82 13.34 -3.14 10.33
N VAL A 83 13.44 -3.44 9.03
CA VAL A 83 13.84 -4.77 8.54
C VAL A 83 15.26 -5.13 8.98
N LYS A 84 16.21 -4.18 8.91
CA LYS A 84 17.59 -4.39 9.38
C LYS A 84 17.65 -4.70 10.88
N LEU A 85 16.92 -3.94 11.71
CA LEU A 85 16.91 -4.16 13.16
C LEU A 85 16.32 -5.53 13.52
N GLY A 86 15.27 -5.95 12.80
CA GLY A 86 14.67 -7.28 12.97
C GLY A 86 15.58 -8.43 12.57
N GLY A 87 16.72 -8.16 11.91
CA GLY A 87 17.57 -9.21 11.34
C GLY A 87 16.87 -9.97 10.22
N THR A 88 15.88 -9.35 9.58
CA THR A 88 15.07 -9.93 8.52
C THR A 88 15.40 -9.27 7.18
N ALA A 89 14.78 -9.78 6.11
CA ALA A 89 14.83 -9.19 4.79
C ALA A 89 13.47 -9.34 4.12
N SER A 90 13.13 -8.42 3.22
CA SER A 90 11.98 -8.59 2.33
C SER A 90 12.09 -9.95 1.61
N ASN A 91 11.03 -10.75 1.70
CA ASN A 91 10.98 -12.08 1.10
C ASN A 91 9.89 -12.20 0.01
N VAL A 92 9.21 -11.10 -0.31
CA VAL A 92 8.27 -11.04 -1.42
C VAL A 92 8.99 -10.94 -2.76
N PRO A 93 8.50 -11.61 -3.82
CA PRO A 93 9.12 -11.56 -5.13
C PRO A 93 8.73 -10.27 -5.88
N TYR A 94 9.60 -9.84 -6.80
CA TYR A 94 9.31 -8.85 -7.85
C TYR A 94 8.39 -7.71 -7.40
N SER A 95 8.92 -6.77 -6.63
CA SER A 95 8.14 -5.70 -6.03
C SER A 95 8.24 -4.38 -6.78
N VAL A 96 9.42 -3.83 -7.00
CA VAL A 96 9.62 -2.45 -7.50
C VAL A 96 10.33 -2.45 -8.86
N LYS A 97 9.81 -1.66 -9.80
CA LYS A 97 10.45 -1.43 -11.12
C LYS A 97 11.77 -0.67 -10.94
N GLU A 98 12.79 -1.04 -11.70
CA GLU A 98 14.08 -0.36 -11.63
C GLU A 98 13.94 1.14 -11.94
N GLY A 99 14.50 1.99 -11.06
CA GLY A 99 14.43 3.44 -11.20
C GLY A 99 13.05 4.06 -10.94
N ALA A 100 12.09 3.31 -10.39
CA ALA A 100 10.77 3.84 -10.06
C ALA A 100 10.81 4.94 -8.99
N ASP A 101 9.99 5.97 -9.18
CA ASP A 101 9.73 6.96 -8.14
C ASP A 101 8.72 6.39 -7.12
N LEU A 102 9.16 6.26 -5.87
CA LEU A 102 8.35 5.72 -4.78
C LEU A 102 7.65 6.80 -3.95
N ASN A 103 7.90 8.09 -4.20
CA ASN A 103 7.40 9.18 -3.35
C ASN A 103 5.88 9.12 -3.17
N GLU A 104 5.15 8.87 -4.26
CA GLU A 104 3.70 8.81 -4.23
C GLU A 104 3.21 7.57 -3.47
N ALA A 105 3.82 6.41 -3.69
CA ALA A 105 3.52 5.18 -2.95
C ALA A 105 3.77 5.33 -1.45
N VAL A 106 4.90 5.95 -1.07
CA VAL A 106 5.22 6.27 0.33
C VAL A 106 4.21 7.24 0.91
N ARG A 107 3.86 8.31 0.20
CA ARG A 107 2.88 9.30 0.65
C ARG A 107 1.53 8.66 0.96
N ILE A 108 1.06 7.76 0.09
CA ILE A 108 -0.21 7.07 0.30
C ILE A 108 -0.10 6.11 1.49
N GLY A 109 0.98 5.33 1.60
CA GLY A 109 1.20 4.46 2.76
C GLY A 109 1.26 5.22 4.09
N LEU A 110 1.87 6.40 4.12
CA LEU A 110 1.88 7.26 5.30
C LEU A 110 0.49 7.74 5.70
N LYS A 111 -0.39 8.02 4.73
CA LYS A 111 -1.80 8.35 5.00
C LYS A 111 -2.52 7.19 5.68
N VAL A 112 -2.22 5.95 5.31
CA VAL A 112 -2.75 4.76 5.97
C VAL A 112 -2.29 4.67 7.43
N CYS A 113 -1.05 5.09 7.74
CA CYS A 113 -0.59 5.17 9.12
C CYS A 113 -1.43 6.17 9.93
N ASP A 114 -1.64 7.37 9.38
CA ASP A 114 -2.39 8.44 10.04
C ASP A 114 -3.82 7.98 10.36
N GLU A 115 -4.47 7.30 9.41
CA GLU A 115 -5.80 6.74 9.59
C GLU A 115 -5.85 5.62 10.64
N GLN A 116 -4.80 4.79 10.74
CA GLN A 116 -4.68 3.79 11.80
C GLN A 116 -4.51 4.43 13.17
N GLU A 117 -3.62 5.42 13.29
CA GLU A 117 -3.36 6.13 14.55
C GLU A 117 -4.60 6.90 15.03
N ASP A 118 -5.29 7.59 14.12
CA ASP A 118 -6.56 8.27 14.41
C ASP A 118 -7.62 7.29 14.92
N ARG A 119 -7.73 6.11 14.32
CA ARG A 119 -8.67 5.09 14.80
C ARG A 119 -8.32 4.61 16.19
N LEU A 120 -7.05 4.33 16.48
CA LEU A 120 -6.60 3.87 17.80
C LEU A 120 -6.77 4.94 18.88
N ALA A 121 -6.61 6.22 18.54
CA ALA A 121 -6.78 7.33 19.48
C ALA A 121 -8.25 7.60 19.85
N ASN A 122 -9.21 7.11 19.05
CA ASN A 122 -10.64 7.32 19.25
C ASN A 122 -11.35 6.11 19.90
N TYR A 123 -10.60 5.13 20.42
CA TYR A 123 -11.07 4.04 21.28
C TYR A 123 -10.72 4.29 22.75
#